data_AF-A0A7J3AP40-F1
#
_entry.id   AF-A0A7J3AP40-F1
#
_cell.length_a   1.000
_cell.length_b   1.000
_cell.length_c   1.000
_cell.angle_alpha   90.00
_cell.angle_beta   90.00
_cell.angle_gamma   90.00
#
_symmetry.space_group_name_H-M   'P 1'
#
loop_
_entity.id
_entity.type
_entity.pdbx_description
1 polymer ?
#
loop_
_entity_poly.entity_id
_entity_poly.type
_entity_poly.pdbx_seq_one_letter_code
_entity_poly.pdbx_strand_id
1 'polypeptide(L)'
;RCILAAEELKKHKISARVINMSTIKPIDTKMIIKCARETGAIVTAEEHSILEGLGSAVAMTLGENASVPMRRVGIPDVFGESGDSDELMVKYGLTAENIVNASHEVLSRKK
;
A
#
# COMPACT_ATOMS: atom_id res chain seq x y z
N ARG A 1 -6.60 0.18 9.38
CA ARG A 1 -5.12 0.38 9.34
C ARG A 1 -4.72 1.58 8.48
N CYS A 2 -5.08 1.64 7.19
CA CYS A 2 -4.69 2.77 6.31
C CYS A 2 -5.21 4.15 6.77
N ILE A 3 -6.43 4.24 7.30
CA ILE A 3 -6.98 5.51 7.84
C ILE A 3 -6.12 5.99 9.03
N LEU A 4 -5.82 5.10 9.97
CA LEU A 4 -4.94 5.41 11.12
C LEU A 4 -3.54 5.86 10.67
N ALA A 5 -2.97 5.19 9.67
CA ALA A 5 -1.68 5.60 9.11
C ALA A 5 -1.74 7.00 8.46
N ALA A 6 -2.82 7.33 7.77
CA ALA A 6 -3.03 8.66 7.19
C ALA A 6 -3.17 9.75 8.26
N GLU A 7 -3.85 9.44 9.38
CA GLU A 7 -3.93 10.34 10.54
C GLU A 7 -2.55 10.57 11.19
N GLU A 8 -1.74 9.52 11.31
CA GLU A 8 -0.38 9.63 11.83
C GLU A 8 0.51 10.47 10.90
N LEU A 9 0.51 10.18 9.60
CA LEU A 9 1.25 10.95 8.59
C LEU A 9 0.90 12.45 8.59
N LYS A 10 -0.35 12.79 8.89
CA LYS A 10 -0.78 14.19 9.00
C LYS A 10 -0.02 14.95 10.10
N LYS A 11 0.35 14.28 11.21
CA LYS A 11 1.18 14.86 12.28
C LYS A 11 2.59 15.20 11.78
N HIS A 12 3.08 14.46 10.78
CA HIS A 12 4.34 14.70 10.08
C HIS A 12 4.20 15.64 8.87
N LYS A 13 3.09 16.39 8.75
CA LYS A 13 2.78 17.28 7.61
C LYS A 13 2.71 16.57 6.25
N ILE A 14 2.44 15.26 6.26
CA ILE A 14 2.23 14.46 5.05
C ILE A 14 0.73 14.24 4.87
N SER A 15 0.18 14.72 3.75
CA SER A 15 -1.20 14.45 3.38
C SER A 15 -1.28 13.19 2.52
N ALA A 16 -1.93 12.15 3.03
CA ALA A 16 -2.12 10.88 2.32
C ALA A 16 -3.57 10.74 1.84
N ARG A 17 -3.75 10.35 0.58
CA ARG A 17 -5.04 9.90 0.05
C ARG A 17 -5.21 8.42 0.34
N VAL A 18 -6.35 8.03 0.91
CA VAL A 18 -6.70 6.64 1.16
C VAL A 18 -7.78 6.21 0.17
N ILE A 19 -7.52 5.14 -0.57
CA ILE A 19 -8.48 4.52 -1.51
C ILE A 19 -8.76 3.10 -1.03
N ASN A 20 -10.03 2.77 -0.89
CA ASN A 20 -10.46 1.38 -0.74
C ASN A 20 -10.58 0.74 -2.12
N MET A 21 -9.83 -0.34 -2.37
CA MET A 21 -9.84 -1.07 -3.64
C MET A 21 -10.39 -2.49 -3.43
N SER A 22 -11.68 -2.59 -3.12
CA SER A 22 -12.33 -3.89 -2.85
C SER A 22 -12.45 -4.78 -4.08
N THR A 23 -12.38 -4.21 -5.28
CA THR A 23 -12.43 -4.96 -6.55
C THR A 23 -11.02 -5.04 -7.14
N ILE A 24 -10.32 -6.15 -6.89
CA ILE A 24 -9.00 -6.41 -7.50
C ILE A 24 -9.12 -6.79 -8.97
N LYS A 25 -10.23 -7.42 -9.37
CA LYS A 25 -10.47 -7.81 -10.76
C LYS A 25 -11.95 -7.62 -11.12
N PRO A 26 -12.29 -6.73 -12.08
CA PRO A 26 -11.39 -5.80 -12.76
C PRO A 26 -10.93 -4.68 -11.80
N ILE A 27 -9.64 -4.32 -11.85
CA ILE A 27 -9.10 -3.22 -11.04
C ILE A 27 -9.44 -1.85 -11.67
N ASP A 28 -9.69 -0.84 -10.84
CA ASP A 28 -9.89 0.54 -11.32
C ASP A 28 -8.54 1.20 -11.70
N THR A 29 -8.10 0.90 -12.91
CA THR A 29 -6.84 1.44 -13.47
C THR A 29 -6.86 2.96 -13.57
N LYS A 30 -8.02 3.57 -13.88
CA LYS A 30 -8.17 5.02 -14.01
C LYS A 30 -7.91 5.72 -12.67
N MET A 31 -8.48 5.18 -11.59
CA MET A 31 -8.26 5.69 -10.24
C MET A 31 -6.78 5.58 -9.83
N ILE A 32 -6.13 4.45 -10.12
CA ILE A 32 -4.70 4.25 -9.81
C ILE A 32 -3.83 5.26 -10.55
N ILE A 33 -4.03 5.42 -11.86
CA ILE A 33 -3.27 6.37 -12.70
C ILE A 33 -3.48 7.80 -12.20
N LYS A 34 -4.73 8.17 -11.89
CA LYS A 34 -5.05 9.50 -11.33
C LYS A 34 -4.31 9.73 -10.03
N CYS A 35 -4.35 8.78 -9.09
CA CYS A 35 -3.65 8.90 -7.82
C CYS A 35 -2.14 9.02 -8.03
N ALA A 36 -1.54 8.18 -8.86
CA ALA A 36 -0.12 8.22 -9.15
C ALA A 36 0.33 9.60 -9.67
N ARG A 37 -0.41 10.19 -10.61
CA ARG A 37 -0.09 11.51 -11.18
C ARG A 37 -0.25 12.65 -10.16
N GLU A 38 -1.26 12.58 -9.30
CA GLU A 38 -1.57 13.65 -8.34
C GLU A 38 -0.75 13.55 -7.05
N THR A 39 -0.40 12.35 -6.59
CA THR A 39 0.33 12.12 -5.33
C THR A 39 1.82 11.86 -5.55
N GLY A 40 2.21 11.34 -6.71
CA GLY A 40 3.60 11.03 -7.08
C GLY A 40 4.24 9.88 -6.30
N ALA A 41 3.48 9.14 -5.49
CA ALA A 41 3.92 7.95 -4.76
C ALA A 41 2.71 7.12 -4.33
N ILE A 42 2.87 5.79 -4.25
CA ILE A 42 1.80 4.84 -3.89
C ILE A 42 2.29 3.84 -2.83
N VAL A 43 1.45 3.60 -1.82
CA VAL A 43 1.61 2.48 -0.88
C VAL A 43 0.37 1.59 -1.00
N THR A 44 0.55 0.29 -1.19
CA THR A 44 -0.54 -0.69 -1.10
C THR A 44 -0.48 -1.39 0.25
N ALA A 45 -1.65 -1.72 0.80
CA ALA A 45 -1.78 -2.47 2.04
C ALA A 45 -2.81 -3.58 1.84
N GLU A 46 -2.42 -4.84 2.03
CA GLU A 46 -3.28 -6.00 1.83
C GLU A 46 -2.98 -7.11 2.83
N GLU A 47 -4.04 -7.78 3.32
CA GLU A 47 -3.94 -9.02 4.08
C GLU A 47 -3.84 -10.21 3.12
N HIS A 48 -2.81 -10.17 2.28
CA HIS A 48 -2.55 -11.15 1.24
C HIS A 48 -1.04 -11.14 0.93
N SER A 49 -0.57 -12.16 0.22
CA SER A 49 0.79 -12.17 -0.32
C SER A 49 1.01 -10.94 -1.20
N ILE A 50 2.13 -10.25 -0.98
CA ILE A 50 2.54 -9.12 -1.81
C ILE A 50 2.82 -9.53 -3.25
N LEU A 51 2.99 -10.82 -3.56
CA LEU A 51 3.46 -11.32 -4.86
C LEU A 51 2.41 -11.28 -5.97
N GLU A 52 1.12 -11.51 -5.68
CA GLU A 52 0.10 -11.72 -6.73
C GLU A 52 -1.20 -10.93 -6.51
N GLY A 53 -1.33 -10.21 -5.40
CA GLY A 53 -2.56 -9.50 -5.01
C GLY A 53 -2.67 -8.04 -5.48
N LEU A 54 -3.22 -7.20 -4.61
CA LEU A 54 -3.45 -5.77 -4.87
C LEU A 54 -2.16 -5.06 -5.29
N GLY A 55 -1.08 -5.31 -4.56
CA GLY A 55 0.23 -4.72 -4.80
C GLY A 55 0.74 -5.01 -6.21
N SER A 56 0.60 -6.24 -6.68
CA SER A 56 1.05 -6.62 -8.02
C SER A 56 0.14 -6.05 -9.11
N ALA A 57 -1.17 -6.04 -8.91
CA ALA A 57 -2.11 -5.43 -9.84
C ALA A 57 -1.88 -3.91 -9.99
N VAL A 58 -1.61 -3.22 -8.88
CA VAL A 58 -1.23 -1.79 -8.89
C VAL A 58 0.12 -1.61 -9.57
N ALA A 59 1.13 -2.43 -9.25
CA ALA A 59 2.46 -2.33 -9.85
C ALA A 59 2.43 -2.48 -11.39
N MET A 60 1.67 -3.44 -11.91
CA MET A 60 1.47 -3.60 -13.36
C MET A 60 0.83 -2.34 -13.97
N THR A 61 -0.23 -1.83 -13.34
CA THR A 61 -0.90 -0.60 -13.81
C THR A 61 0.06 0.60 -13.83
N LEU A 62 0.88 0.77 -12.79
CA LEU A 62 1.85 1.86 -12.71
C LEU A 62 2.95 1.71 -13.76
N GLY A 63 3.48 0.50 -13.94
CA GLY A 63 4.55 0.21 -14.90
C GLY A 63 4.18 0.55 -16.35
N GLU A 64 2.93 0.30 -16.74
CA GLU A 64 2.46 0.57 -18.10
C GLU A 64 1.97 2.01 -18.34
N ASN A 65 1.60 2.75 -17.29
CA ASN A 65 0.84 4.00 -17.45
C ASN A 65 1.38 5.24 -16.72
N ALA A 66 1.87 5.09 -15.49
CA ALA A 66 2.24 6.22 -14.63
C ALA A 66 3.23 5.77 -13.53
N SER A 67 4.48 5.56 -13.93
CA SER A 67 5.52 5.08 -13.02
C SER A 67 5.83 6.09 -11.92
N VAL A 68 5.53 5.70 -10.67
CA VAL A 68 5.89 6.43 -9.45
C VAL A 68 6.45 5.47 -8.41
N PRO A 69 7.26 5.93 -7.44
CA PRO A 69 7.73 5.08 -6.35
C PRO A 69 6.57 4.39 -5.64
N MET A 70 6.74 3.08 -5.45
CA MET A 70 5.75 2.22 -4.82
C MET A 70 6.36 1.42 -3.67
N ARG A 71 5.54 1.13 -2.65
CA ARG A 71 5.84 0.12 -1.63
C ARG A 71 4.60 -0.73 -1.38
N ARG A 72 4.80 -2.05 -1.26
CA ARG A 72 3.76 -3.02 -0.89
C ARG A 72 3.89 -3.34 0.59
N VAL A 73 2.81 -3.25 1.34
CA VAL A 73 2.67 -3.73 2.71
C VAL A 73 1.66 -4.88 2.68
N GLY A 74 2.10 -6.04 3.15
CA GLY A 74 1.30 -7.25 3.11
C GLY A 74 2.16 -8.44 3.51
N ILE A 75 1.62 -9.64 3.36
CA ILE A 75 2.30 -10.86 3.79
C ILE A 75 3.51 -11.09 2.87
N PRO A 76 4.73 -11.25 3.43
CA PRO A 76 5.91 -11.59 2.64
C PRO A 76 5.78 -13.01 2.07
N ASP A 77 6.77 -13.46 1.30
CA ASP A 77 6.77 -14.80 0.69
C ASP A 77 7.04 -15.90 1.73
N VAL A 78 6.02 -16.15 2.57
CA VAL A 78 6.05 -17.12 3.67
C VAL A 78 4.67 -17.78 3.79
N PHE A 79 4.65 -18.96 4.40
CA PHE A 79 3.38 -19.60 4.75
C PHE A 79 2.66 -18.84 5.86
N GLY A 80 1.33 -18.82 5.76
CA GLY A 80 0.45 -18.37 6.83
C GLY A 80 0.49 -19.31 8.03
N GLU A 81 0.22 -18.77 9.20
CA GLU A 81 0.16 -19.51 10.47
C GLU A 81 -1.22 -19.36 11.10
N SER A 82 -1.59 -20.31 11.96
CA SER A 82 -2.79 -20.20 12.78
C SER A 82 -2.49 -19.37 14.03
N GLY A 83 -3.34 -18.41 14.34
CA GLY A 83 -3.17 -17.52 15.49
C GLY A 83 -4.26 -16.46 15.53
N ASP A 84 -4.18 -15.57 16.52
CA ASP A 84 -5.07 -14.42 16.59
C ASP A 84 -4.82 -13.46 15.42
N SER A 85 -5.89 -12.91 14.85
CA SER A 85 -5.80 -12.06 13.65
C SER A 85 -4.91 -10.85 13.89
N ASP A 86 -5.04 -10.15 15.03
CA ASP A 86 -4.26 -8.95 15.29
C ASP A 86 -2.78 -9.26 15.55
N GLU A 87 -2.49 -10.37 16.23
CA GLU A 87 -1.12 -10.86 16.39
C GLU A 87 -0.46 -11.21 15.05
N LEU A 88 -1.20 -11.90 14.17
CA LEU A 88 -0.72 -12.23 12.83
C LEU A 88 -0.50 -10.98 11.97
N MET A 89 -1.36 -9.95 12.10
CA MET A 89 -1.15 -8.68 11.39
C MET A 89 0.12 -7.96 11.84
N VAL A 90 0.43 -7.99 13.14
CA VAL A 90 1.70 -7.45 13.65
C VAL A 90 2.88 -8.27 13.11
N LYS A 91 2.80 -9.60 13.20
CA LYS A 91 3.84 -10.53 12.75
C LYS A 91 4.19 -10.37 11.26
N TYR A 92 3.17 -10.27 10.40
CA TYR A 92 3.35 -10.08 8.97
C TYR A 92 3.54 -8.61 8.56
N GLY A 93 3.54 -7.71 9.54
CA GLY A 93 3.84 -6.30 9.32
C GLY A 93 2.72 -5.50 8.65
N LEU A 94 1.48 -5.99 8.66
CA LEU A 94 0.31 -5.21 8.26
C LEU A 94 -0.16 -4.34 9.44
N THR A 95 0.63 -3.33 9.78
CA THR A 95 0.32 -2.37 10.85
C THR A 95 0.22 -0.95 10.31
N ALA A 96 -0.43 -0.05 11.06
CA ALA A 96 -0.45 1.37 10.69
C ALA A 96 0.98 1.94 10.65
N GLU A 97 1.83 1.57 11.60
CA GLU A 97 3.24 1.96 11.67
C GLU A 97 4.02 1.54 10.42
N ASN A 98 3.87 0.30 9.95
CA ASN A 98 4.56 -0.15 8.75
C ASN A 98 4.05 0.56 7.48
N ILE A 99 2.78 0.96 7.43
CA ILE A 99 2.26 1.81 6.35
C ILE A 99 2.88 3.21 6.41
N VAL A 100 3.07 3.78 7.60
CA VAL A 100 3.76 5.07 7.80
C VAL A 100 5.22 4.98 7.35
N ASN A 101 5.94 3.94 7.77
CA ASN A 101 7.33 3.69 7.38
C ASN A 101 7.45 3.51 5.86
N ALA A 102 6.59 2.68 5.26
CA ALA A 102 6.50 2.52 3.81
C ALA A 102 6.22 3.84 3.08
N SER A 103 5.40 4.72 3.67
CA SER A 103 5.11 6.05 3.11
C SER A 103 6.35 6.95 3.11
N HIS A 104 7.14 6.95 4.19
CA HIS A 104 8.41 7.66 4.21
C HIS A 104 9.42 7.09 3.18
N GLU A 105 9.48 5.76 3.03
CA GLU A 105 10.33 5.10 2.02
C GLU A 105 9.97 5.46 0.58
N VAL A 106 8.69 5.59 0.23
CA VAL A 106 8.30 6.00 -1.13
C VAL A 106 8.55 7.49 -1.36
N LEU A 107 8.38 8.32 -0.34
CA LEU A 107 8.59 9.77 -0.44
C LEU A 107 10.07 10.11 -0.64
N SER A 108 11.00 9.38 -0.02
CA SER A 108 12.44 9.59 -0.24
C SER A 108 12.90 9.24 -1.66
N ARG A 109 12.10 8.45 -2.39
CA ARG A 109 12.34 8.05 -3.79
C ARG A 109 11.59 8.92 -4.80
N LYS A 110 10.73 9.84 -4.33
CA LYS A 110 9.94 10.73 -5.19
C LYS A 110 10.85 11.76 -5.85
N LYS A 111 10.79 11.85 -7.18
CA LYS A 111 11.52 12.84 -7.98
C LYS A 111 10.70 14.11 -8.15
#